data_AF-A0A3D0XTW4-F1
#
_entry.id   AF-A0A3D0XTW4-F1
#
_cell.length_a   1.000
_cell.length_b   1.000
_cell.length_c   1.000
_cell.angle_alpha   90.00
_cell.angle_beta   90.00
_cell.angle_gamma   90.00
#
_symmetry.space_group_name_H-M   'P 1'
#
loop_
_entity.id
_entity.type
_entity.pdbx_description
1 polymer ?
#
loop_
_entity_poly.entity_id
_entity_poly.type
_entity_poly.pdbx_seq_one_letter_code
_entity_poly.pdbx_strand_id
1 'polypeptide(L)' 'MAKLRLKMTTAKEIRRAMNRVSNMALNGEIEAKQANAIIYAANTCLNSIRTDEQEKRIDEL' A
#
# COMPACT_ATOMS: atom_id res chain seq x y z
N MET A 1 11.12 -13.63 -16.44
CA MET A 1 9.81 -13.02 -16.09
C MET A 1 10.05 -11.67 -15.44
N ALA A 2 9.25 -10.65 -15.78
CA ALA A 2 9.35 -9.35 -15.11
C ALA A 2 8.88 -9.48 -13.66
N LYS A 3 9.70 -9.02 -12.69
CA LYS A 3 9.30 -9.03 -11.27
C LYS A 3 8.17 -8.00 -11.07
N LEU A 4 7.06 -8.43 -10.48
CA LEU A 4 5.97 -7.53 -10.12
C LEU A 4 6.47 -6.54 -9.06
N ARG A 5 6.33 -5.24 -9.33
CA ARG A 5 6.70 -4.16 -8.40
C ARG A 5 5.48 -3.26 -8.15
N LEU A 6 5.15 -3.07 -6.87
CA LEU A 6 4.15 -2.11 -6.42
C LEU A 6 4.87 -0.93 -5.77
N LYS A 7 4.51 0.30 -6.15
CA LYS A 7 4.99 1.51 -5.48
C LYS A 7 4.06 1.83 -4.31
N MET A 8 4.65 2.03 -3.13
CA MET A 8 3.93 2.32 -1.89
C MET A 8 4.52 3.54 -1.16
N THR A 9 5.16 4.46 -1.89
CA THR A 9 5.88 5.61 -1.32
C THR A 9 4.96 6.74 -0.87
N THR A 10 3.82 6.92 -1.53
CA THR A 10 2.82 7.93 -1.18
C THR A 10 1.44 7.33 -1.03
N ALA A 11 0.55 7.97 -0.27
CA ALA A 11 -0.84 7.52 -0.13
C ALA A 11 -1.56 7.37 -1.49
N LYS A 12 -1.24 8.24 -2.46
CA LYS A 12 -1.79 8.16 -3.83
C LYS A 12 -1.30 6.92 -4.57
N GLU A 13 -0.02 6.58 -4.47
CA GLU A 13 0.53 5.38 -5.08
C GLU A 13 0.03 4.12 -4.40
N ILE A 14 -0.11 4.12 -3.07
CA ILE A 14 -0.69 3.00 -2.32
C ILE A 14 -2.12 2.72 -2.79
N ARG A 15 -2.97 3.74 -2.94
CA ARG A 15 -4.34 3.56 -3.49
C ARG A 15 -4.34 2.92 -4.88
N ARG A 16 -3.44 3.36 -5.77
CA ARG A 16 -3.28 2.76 -7.11
C ARG A 16 -2.79 1.31 -7.03
N ALA A 17 -1.88 1.01 -6.11
CA ALA A 17 -1.40 -0.35 -5.88
C ALA A 17 -2.52 -1.26 -5.37
N MET A 18 -3.36 -0.79 -4.43
CA MET A 18 -4.48 -1.57 -3.91
C MET A 18 -5.51 -1.88 -5.00
N ASN A 19 -5.85 -0.93 -5.87
CA ASN A 19 -6.72 -1.21 -7.02
C ASN A 19 -6.16 -2.33 -7.91
N ARG A 20 -4.84 -2.36 -8.15
CA ARG A 20 -4.20 -3.44 -8.91
C ARG A 20 -4.29 -4.77 -8.17
N VAL A 21 -4.01 -4.80 -6.87
CA VAL A 21 -4.09 -6.01 -6.04
C VAL A 21 -5.51 -6.57 -6.01
N SER A 22 -6.52 -5.71 -5.87
CA SER A 22 -7.93 -6.11 -5.93
C SER A 22 -8.28 -6.75 -7.28
N ASN A 23 -7.87 -6.13 -8.39
CA ASN A 23 -8.11 -6.70 -9.72
C ASN A 23 -7.40 -8.04 -9.91
N MET A 24 -6.14 -8.15 -9.47
CA MET A 24 -5.38 -9.42 -9.54
C MET A 24 -6.06 -10.52 -8.72
N ALA A 25 -6.59 -10.20 -7.53
CA ALA A 25 -7.31 -11.17 -6.70
C ALA A 25 -8.64 -11.58 -7.36
N LEU A 26 -9.41 -10.64 -7.90
CA LEU A 26 -10.68 -10.91 -8.60
C LEU A 26 -10.48 -11.74 -9.86
N ASN A 27 -9.36 -11.54 -10.58
CA ASN A 27 -9.01 -12.29 -11.78
C ASN A 27 -8.31 -13.64 -11.49
N GLY A 28 -8.06 -13.98 -10.22
CA GLY A 28 -7.34 -15.21 -9.84
C GLY A 28 -5.85 -15.21 -10.17
N GLU A 29 -5.25 -14.03 -10.43
CA GLU A 29 -3.82 -13.88 -10.71
C GLU A 29 -2.95 -14.01 -9.44
N ILE A 30 -3.56 -13.79 -8.26
CA ILE A 30 -2.94 -14.00 -6.95
C ILE A 30 -3.92 -14.68 -6.00
N GLU A 31 -3.38 -15.44 -5.05
CA GLU A 31 -4.19 -16.05 -4.00
C GLU A 31 -4.61 -15.02 -2.94
N ALA A 32 -5.72 -15.30 -2.25
CA ALA A 32 -6.22 -14.45 -1.17
C ALA A 32 -5.16 -14.19 -0.08
N LYS A 33 -4.33 -15.19 0.24
CA LYS A 33 -3.23 -15.04 1.22
C LYS A 33 -2.19 -14.02 0.77
N GLN A 34 -1.84 -14.01 -0.52
CA GLN A 34 -0.91 -13.05 -1.09
C GLN A 34 -1.52 -11.64 -1.11
N ALA A 35 -2.78 -11.52 -1.54
CA ALA A 35 -3.50 -10.24 -1.52
C ALA A 35 -3.56 -9.65 -0.10
N ASN A 36 -3.91 -10.46 0.89
CA ASN A 36 -3.99 -10.04 2.30
C ASN A 36 -2.63 -9.58 2.85
N ALA A 37 -1.55 -10.28 2.52
CA ALA A 37 -0.20 -9.85 2.92
C ALA A 37 0.18 -8.49 2.32
N ILE A 38 -0.19 -8.25 1.06
CA ILE A 38 0.08 -6.97 0.38
C ILE A 38 -0.77 -5.84 0.97
N ILE A 39 -2.05 -6.10 1.27
CA ILE A 39 -2.95 -5.14 1.93
C ILE A 39 -2.43 -4.79 3.33
N TYR A 40 -1.94 -5.77 4.08
CA TYR A 40 -1.33 -5.53 5.39
C TYR A 40 -0.13 -4.59 5.29
N ALA A 41 0.81 -4.87 4.37
CA ALA A 41 1.96 -4.01 4.13
C ALA A 41 1.55 -2.57 3.74
N ALA A 42 0.53 -2.43 2.88
CA ALA A 42 0.00 -1.13 2.48
C ALA A 42 -0.59 -0.34 3.67
N ASN A 43 -1.32 -1.01 4.57
CA ASN A 43 -1.84 -0.39 5.78
C ASN A 43 -0.72 0.08 6.71
N THR A 44 0.35 -0.70 6.85
CA THR A 44 1.54 -0.29 7.61
C THR A 44 2.19 0.96 7.00
N CYS A 45 2.35 1.01 5.67
CA CYS A 45 2.88 2.19 4.99
C CYS A 45 1.99 3.43 5.19
N LEU A 46 0.67 3.30 5.07
CA LEU A 46 -0.26 4.41 5.28
C LEU A 46 -0.20 4.94 6.72
N ASN A 47 -0.09 4.05 7.70
CA ASN A 47 0.06 4.44 9.10
C ASN A 47 1.37 5.20 9.33
N SER A 48 2.48 4.71 8.75
CA SER A 48 3.79 5.41 8.83
C SER A 48 3.71 6.80 8.23
N ILE A 49 3.14 6.95 7.02
CA ILE A 49 2.98 8.26 6.37
C ILE A 49 2.16 9.20 7.26
N ARG A 50 1.08 8.70 7.85
CA ARG A 50 0.22 9.51 8.74
C ARG A 50 0.98 9.95 10.00
N THR A 51 1.76 9.06 10.61
CA THR A 51 2.59 9.39 11.77
C THR A 51 3.61 10.48 11.40
N ASP A 52 4.32 10.33 10.28
CA ASP A 52 5.29 11.34 9.81
C ASP A 52 4.62 12.71 9.55
N GLU A 53 3.41 12.72 8.98
CA GLU A 53 2.64 13.95 8.77
C GLU A 53 2.17 14.59 10.09
N GLN A 54 1.88 13.78 11.11
CA GLN A 54 1.51 14.28 12.44
C GLN A 54 2.71 14.86 13.18
N GLU A 55 3.86 14.19 13.14
CA GLU A 55 5.11 14.67 13.76
C GLU A 55 5.52 16.03 13.18
N LYS A 56 5.48 16.20 11.86
CA LYS A 56 5.77 17.50 11.22
C LYS A 56 4.86 18.62 11.70
N ARG A 57 3.57 18.34 11.88
CA ARG A 57 2.62 19.35 12.40
C ARG A 57 2.90 19.71 13.85
N ILE A 58 3.44 18.78 14.64
CA ILE A 58 3.85 19.05 16.03
C ILE A 58 5.12 19.90 16.04
N ASP A 59 6.09 19.60 15.17
CA ASP A 59 7.34 20.37 15.06
C ASP A 59 7.12 21.81 14.56
N GLU A 60 6.02 22.05 13.82
CA GLU A 60 5.63 23.37 13.30
C GLU A 60 4.81 24.23 14.30
N LEU A 61 4.45 23.70 15.48
CA LEU A 61 3.69 24.40 16.54
C LEU A 61 4.60 25.03 17.60
#